data_AF-A0A401GMG4-F1
#
_entry.id   AF-A0A401GMG4-F1
#
_cell.length_a   1.000
_cell.length_b   1.000
_cell.length_c   1.000
_cell.angle_alpha   90.00
_cell.angle_beta   90.00
_cell.angle_gamma   90.00
#
_symmetry.space_group_name_H-M   'P 1'
#
loop_
_entity.id
_entity.type
_entity.pdbx_description
1 polymer ?
#
loop_
_entity_poly.entity_id
_entity_poly.type
_entity_poly.pdbx_seq_one_letter_code
_entity_poly.pdbx_strand_id
1 'polypeptide(L)'
;MDEGRHHVSQKELGFRKPEIFNGSDRSKLREFINQCKNYMAGNSHVYQEDNQKIAFVLSHMQGGTAGSWAQSFIETELTNDDFLSYGSWRDFIASVNKAFGDKNIEETARTLLRNIKQGTRTADDYIAEF
;
A
#
# COMPACT_ATOMS: atom_id res chain seq x y z
N MET A 1 -40.20 2.60 11.43
CA MET A 1 -39.45 1.36 11.16
C MET A 1 -38.37 1.72 10.17
N ASP A 2 -37.14 1.52 10.63
CA ASP A 2 -35.85 1.46 9.93
C ASP A 2 -35.53 2.51 8.86
N GLU A 3 -34.65 3.43 9.26
CA GLU A 3 -34.07 4.48 8.44
C GLU A 3 -33.16 3.87 7.38
N GLY A 4 -33.35 4.32 6.13
CA GLY A 4 -32.52 3.92 5.00
C GLY A 4 -31.04 4.09 5.32
N ARG A 5 -30.32 2.97 5.39
CA ARG A 5 -28.87 2.90 5.54
C ARG A 5 -28.23 3.54 4.30
N HIS A 6 -28.08 4.86 4.32
CA HIS A 6 -27.32 5.59 3.31
C HIS A 6 -25.88 5.05 3.34
N HIS A 7 -25.54 4.25 2.34
CA HIS A 7 -24.15 3.89 2.06
C HIS A 7 -23.46 5.15 1.54
N VAL A 8 -23.00 6.01 2.45
CA VAL A 8 -22.25 7.21 2.08
C VAL A 8 -20.97 6.71 1.42
N SER A 9 -20.87 6.87 0.09
CA SER A 9 -19.64 6.60 -0.62
C SER A 9 -18.58 7.58 -0.10
N GLN A 10 -17.64 7.07 0.69
CA GLN A 10 -16.61 7.89 1.32
C GLN A 10 -15.65 8.35 0.23
N LYS A 11 -15.70 9.65 -0.09
CA LYS A 11 -14.87 10.25 -1.13
C LYS A 11 -13.46 10.51 -0.61
N GLU A 12 -12.47 10.24 -1.44
CA GLU A 12 -11.08 10.63 -1.17
C GLU A 12 -10.93 12.17 -1.12
N LEU A 13 -10.11 12.63 -0.19
CA LEU A 13 -9.54 13.96 -0.15
C LEU A 13 -8.56 14.13 -1.33
N GLY A 14 -8.51 15.34 -1.89
CA GLY A 14 -7.74 15.69 -3.08
C GLY A 14 -6.23 15.77 -2.88
N PHE A 15 -5.61 14.78 -2.22
CA PHE A 15 -4.17 14.66 -2.12
C PHE A 15 -3.55 14.28 -3.48
N ARG A 16 -2.27 14.64 -3.66
CA ARG A 16 -1.52 14.17 -4.83
C ARG A 16 -1.39 12.65 -4.76
N LYS A 17 -1.80 11.96 -5.83
CA LYS A 17 -1.66 10.52 -5.95
C LYS A 17 -0.18 10.10 -6.05
N PRO A 18 0.18 8.90 -5.58
CA PRO A 18 1.51 8.35 -5.76
C PRO A 18 1.89 8.26 -7.24
N GLU A 19 3.19 8.36 -7.52
CA GLU A 19 3.70 8.09 -8.85
C GLU A 19 3.62 6.60 -9.18
N ILE A 20 3.48 6.28 -10.47
CA ILE A 20 3.44 4.89 -10.95
C ILE A 20 4.80 4.23 -10.70
N PHE A 21 4.77 3.00 -10.20
CA PHE A 21 5.95 2.16 -10.09
C PHE A 21 5.95 1.09 -11.19
N ASN A 22 6.93 1.15 -12.09
CA ASN A 22 7.08 0.20 -13.21
C ASN A 22 8.06 -0.96 -12.92
N GLY A 23 8.72 -0.94 -11.76
CA GLY A 23 9.67 -1.99 -11.35
C GLY A 23 11.04 -1.96 -12.03
N SER A 24 11.34 -0.97 -12.89
CA SER A 24 12.65 -0.87 -13.55
C SER A 24 13.76 -0.40 -12.61
N ASP A 25 13.41 0.49 -11.68
CA ASP A 25 14.33 1.03 -10.67
C ASP A 25 13.87 0.63 -9.27
N ARG A 26 14.57 -0.36 -8.69
CA ARG A 26 14.23 -0.93 -7.37
C ARG A 26 14.46 0.06 -6.23
N SER A 27 15.37 1.02 -6.39
CA SER A 27 15.65 2.02 -5.36
C SER A 27 14.42 2.90 -5.05
N LYS A 28 13.56 3.11 -6.05
CA LYS A 28 12.31 3.86 -5.93
C LYS A 28 11.19 3.14 -5.20
N LEU A 29 11.34 1.84 -4.92
CA LEU A 29 10.28 1.07 -4.26
C LEU A 29 9.92 1.68 -2.90
N ARG A 30 10.93 2.06 -2.10
CA ARG A 30 10.71 2.64 -0.77
C ARG A 30 9.92 3.95 -0.86
N GLU A 31 10.31 4.80 -1.81
CA GLU A 31 9.64 6.07 -2.04
C GLU A 31 8.18 5.85 -2.45
N PHE A 32 7.94 4.98 -3.43
CA PHE A 32 6.60 4.61 -3.88
C PHE A 32 5.70 4.11 -2.72
N ILE A 33 6.19 3.16 -1.92
CA ILE A 33 5.42 2.64 -0.77
C ILE A 33 5.12 3.73 0.25
N ASN A 34 6.04 4.67 0.49
CA ASN A 34 5.81 5.79 1.40
C ASN A 34 4.76 6.76 0.84
N GLN A 35 4.80 7.07 -0.45
CA GLN A 35 3.77 7.89 -1.10
C GLN A 35 2.38 7.25 -0.98
N CYS A 36 2.27 5.93 -1.22
CA CYS A 36 1.02 5.18 -1.05
C CYS A 36 0.51 5.24 0.40
N LYS A 37 1.38 4.98 1.39
CA LYS A 37 1.01 5.05 2.81
C LYS A 37 0.55 6.45 3.22
N ASN A 38 1.24 7.49 2.76
CA ASN A 38 0.87 8.87 3.05
C ASN A 38 -0.49 9.22 2.45
N TYR A 39 -0.74 8.83 1.20
CA TYR A 39 -2.03 9.05 0.53
C TYR A 39 -3.17 8.34 1.27
N MET A 40 -2.98 7.09 1.68
CA MET A 40 -3.97 6.32 2.43
C MET A 40 -4.17 6.86 3.84
N ALA A 41 -3.12 7.34 4.51
CA ALA A 41 -3.23 7.97 5.83
C ALA A 41 -4.07 9.25 5.77
N GLY A 42 -3.86 10.09 4.75
CA GLY A 42 -4.72 11.24 4.51
C GLY A 42 -6.17 10.85 4.15
N ASN A 43 -6.37 9.67 3.57
CA ASN A 43 -7.67 9.12 3.19
C ASN A 43 -8.12 7.97 4.10
N SER A 44 -7.77 7.98 5.38
CA SER A 44 -7.92 6.82 6.26
C SER A 44 -9.39 6.39 6.44
N HIS A 45 -10.34 7.30 6.23
CA HIS A 45 -11.77 7.00 6.22
C HIS A 45 -12.18 6.13 5.03
N VAL A 46 -11.43 6.13 3.92
CA VAL A 46 -11.67 5.28 2.75
C VAL A 46 -10.92 3.95 2.85
N TYR A 47 -9.68 3.98 3.36
CA TYR A 47 -8.75 2.83 3.37
C TYR A 47 -8.75 2.09 4.72
N GLN A 48 -9.91 1.56 5.10
CA GLN A 48 -10.09 0.88 6.38
C GLN A 48 -9.60 -0.58 6.30
N GLU A 49 -9.94 -1.25 5.20
CA GLU A 49 -9.67 -2.68 4.99
C GLU A 49 -8.37 -2.92 4.21
N ASP A 50 -7.72 -4.05 4.49
CA ASP A 50 -6.47 -4.41 3.80
C ASP A 50 -6.65 -4.60 2.31
N ASN A 51 -7.80 -5.15 1.87
CA ASN A 51 -8.13 -5.26 0.45
C ASN A 51 -8.11 -3.92 -0.28
N GLN A 52 -8.64 -2.86 0.35
CA GLN A 52 -8.68 -1.52 -0.25
C GLN A 52 -7.26 -0.96 -0.41
N LYS A 53 -6.42 -1.16 0.61
CA LYS A 53 -5.01 -0.73 0.61
C LYS A 53 -4.22 -1.49 -0.45
N ILE A 54 -4.38 -2.80 -0.53
CA ILE A 54 -3.67 -3.67 -1.47
C ILE A 54 -4.09 -3.36 -2.91
N ALA A 55 -5.39 -3.27 -3.18
CA ALA A 55 -5.91 -2.91 -4.50
C ALA A 55 -5.39 -1.55 -4.98
N PHE A 56 -5.30 -0.57 -4.07
CA PHE A 56 -4.75 0.74 -4.41
C PHE A 56 -3.28 0.67 -4.83
N VAL A 57 -2.43 -0.04 -4.08
CA VAL A 57 -1.02 -0.20 -4.45
C VAL A 57 -0.89 -0.93 -5.79
N LEU A 58 -1.60 -2.04 -5.97
CA LEU A 58 -1.60 -2.81 -7.22
C LEU A 58 -2.01 -1.94 -8.42
N SER A 59 -3.01 -1.07 -8.25
CA SER A 59 -3.45 -0.15 -9.31
C SER A 59 -2.38 0.88 -9.73
N HIS A 60 -1.40 1.17 -8.87
CA HIS A 60 -0.28 2.08 -9.16
C HIS A 60 1.01 1.34 -9.56
N MET A 61 1.00 0.00 -9.55
CA MET A 61 2.08 -0.83 -10.10
C MET A 61 1.77 -1.10 -11.58
N GLN A 62 2.24 -0.22 -12.48
CA GLN A 62 1.90 -0.27 -13.89
C GLN A 62 3.12 -0.23 -14.80
N GLY A 63 3.03 -0.97 -15.91
CA GLY A 63 4.11 -1.10 -16.88
C GLY A 63 5.31 -1.88 -16.34
N GLY A 64 6.24 -2.20 -17.24
CA GLY A 64 7.46 -2.94 -16.90
C GLY A 64 7.19 -4.24 -16.13
N THR A 65 8.11 -4.59 -15.24
CA THR A 65 8.03 -5.80 -14.42
C THR A 65 7.02 -5.68 -13.29
N ALA A 66 6.76 -4.47 -12.79
CA ALA A 66 5.78 -4.25 -11.72
C ALA A 66 4.34 -4.49 -12.19
N GLY A 67 4.00 -4.03 -13.40
CA GLY A 67 2.68 -4.27 -13.99
C GLY A 67 2.42 -5.77 -14.20
N SER A 68 3.37 -6.49 -14.80
CA SER A 68 3.23 -7.95 -14.98
C SER A 68 3.13 -8.68 -13.64
N TRP A 69 3.92 -8.29 -12.65
CA TRP A 69 3.85 -8.88 -11.31
C TRP A 69 2.49 -8.61 -10.63
N ALA A 70 1.97 -7.38 -10.74
CA ALA A 70 0.68 -7.02 -10.16
C ALA A 70 -0.46 -7.84 -10.77
N GLN A 71 -0.44 -8.04 -12.10
CA GLN A 71 -1.41 -8.92 -12.78
C GLN A 71 -1.33 -10.35 -12.28
N SER A 72 -0.13 -10.94 -12.23
CA SER A 72 0.04 -12.30 -11.72
C SER A 72 -0.35 -12.44 -10.24
N PHE A 73 -0.11 -11.42 -9.42
CA PHE A 73 -0.55 -11.40 -8.02
C PHE A 73 -2.08 -11.40 -7.93
N ILE A 74 -2.76 -10.56 -8.69
CA ILE A 74 -4.24 -10.51 -8.73
C ILE A 74 -4.81 -11.84 -9.18
N GLU A 75 -4.28 -12.42 -10.27
CA GLU A 75 -4.71 -13.73 -10.76
C GLU A 75 -4.49 -14.82 -9.70
N THR A 76 -3.36 -14.82 -9.01
CA THR A 76 -3.04 -15.84 -7.99
C THR A 76 -3.91 -15.73 -6.73
N GLU A 77 -4.18 -14.52 -6.25
CA GLU A 77 -4.97 -14.35 -5.03
C GLU A 77 -6.49 -14.43 -5.31
N LEU A 78 -6.93 -14.16 -6.54
CA LEU A 78 -8.34 -14.17 -6.94
C LEU A 78 -8.71 -15.33 -7.89
N THR A 79 -7.93 -16.42 -7.93
CA THR A 79 -8.10 -17.51 -8.92
C THR A 79 -9.29 -18.42 -8.64
N ASN A 80 -9.90 -18.35 -7.45
CA ASN A 80 -11.06 -19.16 -7.07
C ASN A 80 -12.30 -18.28 -6.83
N ASP A 81 -13.49 -18.90 -6.86
CA ASP A 81 -14.80 -18.25 -6.60
C ASP A 81 -14.88 -17.48 -5.24
N ASP A 82 -13.88 -17.63 -4.38
CA ASP A 82 -13.64 -16.82 -3.16
C ASP A 82 -12.95 -15.48 -3.46
N PHE A 83 -13.50 -14.69 -4.40
CA PHE A 83 -13.07 -13.34 -4.84
C PHE A 83 -12.98 -12.25 -3.73
N LEU A 84 -12.87 -12.63 -2.47
CA LEU A 84 -13.14 -11.76 -1.33
C LEU A 84 -11.88 -11.19 -0.68
N SER A 85 -10.66 -11.63 -1.03
CA SER A 85 -9.47 -11.17 -0.31
C SER A 85 -8.14 -11.27 -1.07
N TYR A 86 -7.32 -10.22 -0.94
CA TYR A 86 -5.90 -10.22 -1.30
C TYR A 86 -4.99 -10.64 -0.13
N GLY A 87 -5.57 -11.05 1.00
CA GLY A 87 -4.85 -11.36 2.24
C GLY A 87 -4.53 -10.12 3.07
N SER A 88 -3.53 -10.25 3.96
CA SER A 88 -3.16 -9.18 4.88
C SER A 88 -2.21 -8.17 4.25
N TRP A 89 -2.33 -6.90 4.64
CA TRP A 89 -1.44 -5.83 4.19
C TRP A 89 0.04 -6.14 4.47
N ARG A 90 0.31 -6.80 5.61
CA ARG A 90 1.66 -7.19 6.01
C ARG A 90 2.27 -8.18 5.01
N ASP A 91 1.52 -9.22 4.66
CA ASP A 91 2.02 -10.29 3.80
C ASP A 91 2.15 -9.80 2.36
N PHE A 92 1.22 -8.94 1.91
CA PHE A 92 1.35 -8.22 0.64
C PHE A 92 2.64 -7.39 0.56
N ILE A 93 2.92 -6.56 1.56
CA ILE A 93 4.15 -5.75 1.58
C ILE A 93 5.41 -6.62 1.62
N ALA A 94 5.36 -7.78 2.29
CA ALA A 94 6.46 -8.74 2.25
C ALA A 94 6.67 -9.29 0.83
N SER A 95 5.60 -9.65 0.12
CA SER A 95 5.66 -10.10 -1.28
C SER A 95 6.21 -9.03 -2.22
N VAL A 96 5.77 -7.77 -2.09
CA VAL A 96 6.29 -6.64 -2.87
C VAL A 96 7.79 -6.43 -2.61
N ASN A 97 8.23 -6.45 -1.35
CA ASN A 97 9.65 -6.32 -1.01
C ASN A 97 10.48 -7.52 -1.50
N LYS A 98 9.93 -8.73 -1.47
CA LYS A 98 10.62 -9.91 -2.02
C LYS A 98 10.81 -9.79 -3.54
N ALA A 99 9.83 -9.23 -4.25
CA ALA A 99 9.87 -9.07 -5.69
C ALA A 99 10.78 -7.91 -6.15
N PHE A 100 10.70 -6.77 -5.47
CA PHE A 100 11.29 -5.51 -5.93
C PHE A 100 12.28 -4.87 -4.95
N GLY A 101 12.40 -5.38 -3.73
CA GLY A 101 13.31 -4.85 -2.73
C GLY A 101 14.77 -5.20 -3.02
N ASP A 102 15.67 -4.42 -2.45
CA ASP A 102 17.09 -4.76 -2.40
C ASP A 102 17.34 -5.83 -1.33
N LYS A 103 18.24 -6.77 -1.63
CA LYS A 103 18.63 -7.84 -0.69
C LYS A 103 19.15 -7.31 0.66
N ASN A 104 19.66 -6.07 0.72
CA ASN A 104 20.13 -5.42 1.95
C ASN A 104 19.01 -4.70 2.74
N ILE A 105 17.83 -4.49 2.17
CA ILE A 105 16.75 -3.66 2.75
C ILE A 105 15.75 -4.48 3.59
N GLU A 106 15.80 -5.82 3.54
CA GLU A 106 14.89 -6.69 4.30
C GLU A 106 14.95 -6.44 5.82
N GLU A 107 16.13 -6.12 6.37
CA GLU A 107 16.28 -5.66 7.76
C GLU A 107 15.63 -4.29 8.02
N THR A 108 15.74 -3.37 7.05
CA THR A 108 15.19 -2.01 7.17
C THR A 108 13.66 -2.03 7.08
N ALA A 109 13.08 -2.88 6.25
CA ALA A 109 11.63 -3.05 6.11
C ALA A 109 11.00 -3.59 7.41
N ARG A 110 11.68 -4.52 8.11
CA ARG A 110 11.25 -5.00 9.43
C ARG A 110 11.22 -3.86 10.45
N THR A 111 12.22 -2.99 10.44
CA THR A 111 12.29 -1.81 11.32
C THR A 111 11.21 -0.78 10.98
N LEU A 112 10.97 -0.52 9.69
CA LEU A 112 9.94 0.44 9.25
C LEU A 112 8.52 -0.03 9.57
N LEU A 113 8.24 -1.34 9.40
CA LEU A 113 6.96 -1.94 9.77
C LEU A 113 6.73 -1.91 11.29
N ARG A 114 7.80 -2.04 12.08
CA ARG A 114 7.75 -1.91 13.54
C ARG A 114 7.44 -0.47 13.98
N ASN A 115 7.98 0.51 13.26
CA ASN A 115 7.73 1.94 13.52
C ASN A 115 6.29 2.35 13.14
N ILE A 116 5.72 1.78 12.08
CA ILE A 116 4.32 2.02 11.71
C ILE A 116 3.35 1.50 12.78
N LYS A 117 3.70 0.38 13.44
CA LYS A 117 2.91 -0.15 14.56
C LYS A 117 3.00 0.69 15.85
N GLN A 118 3.97 1.60 15.96
CA GLN A 118 4.14 2.50 17.12
C GLN A 118 3.55 3.91 16.88
N GLY A 119 2.94 4.18 15.72
CA GLY A 119 2.40 5.47 15.31
C GLY A 119 1.09 5.89 16.00
N THR A 120 1.06 5.90 17.33
CA THR A 120 0.11 6.68 18.14
C THR A 120 0.84 7.67 19.07
N ARG A 121 1.97 8.21 18.61
CA ARG A 121 2.62 9.36 19.24
C ARG A 121 2.92 10.44 18.21
N THR A 122 2.70 11.66 18.67
CA THR A 122 2.44 12.92 17.97
C THR A 122 3.47 13.31 16.92
N ALA A 123 3.00 14.04 15.91
CA ALA A 123 3.72 14.48 14.71
C ALA A 123 4.70 15.66 14.95
N ASP A 124 5.44 15.63 16.06
CA ASP A 124 6.54 16.56 16.32
C ASP A 124 7.83 15.76 16.50
N ASP A 125 8.90 16.26 15.90
CA ASP A 125 10.21 15.64 15.65
C ASP A 125 10.17 14.67 14.44
N TYR A 126 10.71 15.02 13.28
CA TYR A 126 12.12 15.35 13.12
C TYR A 126 12.35 16.54 12.18
N ILE A 127 12.91 17.59 12.79
CA ILE A 127 13.64 18.66 12.12
C ILE A 127 14.97 18.11 11.60
N ALA A 128 15.31 18.57 10.39
CA ALA A 128 16.61 18.66 9.75
C ALA A 128 17.80 17.98 10.42
N GLU A 129 18.45 17.09 9.67
CA GLU A 129 19.90 17.15 9.49
C GLU A 129 20.25 16.52 8.13
N PHE A 130 21.29 17.08 7.53
CA PHE A 130 21.72 17.05 6.12
C PHE A 130 21.85 15.67 5.45
#